data_AF-A0A2C9M5S6-F1
#
_entry.id   AF-A0A2C9M5S6-F1
#
_cell.length_a   1.000
_cell.length_b   1.000
_cell.length_c   1.000
_cell.angle_alpha   90.00
_cell.angle_beta   90.00
_cell.angle_gamma   90.00
#
_symmetry.space_group_name_H-M   'P 1'
#
loop_
_entity.id
_entity.type
_entity.pdbx_description
1 polymer ?
#
loop_
_entity_poly.entity_id
_entity_poly.type
_entity_poly.pdbx_seq_one_letter_code
_entity_poly.pdbx_strand_id
1 'polypeptide(L)'
;VLIIGGGDGGVAREVLKHECVEEVHMCEIDQYVVEVSKKYLPGMSTSFSNPRLHLHIMDGFEFMGQHQEEFDVIITDSSDPIGLASSLFEKNYYELMKKALKPNGIVCSQGNDLTFVCWHLIEELSKCTNFNS
;
A
#
# COMPACT_ATOMS: atom_id res chain seq x y z
N VAL A 1 8.76 4.03 3.04
CA VAL A 1 7.78 3.44 2.10
C VAL A 1 6.54 3.05 2.88
N LEU A 2 5.34 3.32 2.34
CA LEU A 2 4.07 2.87 2.92
C LEU A 2 3.46 1.77 2.05
N ILE A 3 2.94 0.73 2.69
CA ILE A 3 2.18 -0.36 2.08
C ILE A 3 0.79 -0.37 2.73
N ILE A 4 -0.26 -0.31 1.91
CA ILE A 4 -1.65 -0.51 2.34
C ILE A 4 -2.09 -1.91 1.88
N GLY A 5 -2.50 -2.75 2.83
CA GLY A 5 -2.71 -4.18 2.64
C GLY A 5 -1.41 -4.98 2.74
N GLY A 6 -1.28 -6.04 1.94
CA GLY A 6 -0.08 -6.87 1.90
C GLY A 6 0.12 -7.78 3.13
N GLY A 7 -0.97 -8.20 3.78
CA GLY A 7 -0.94 -9.04 4.99
C GLY A 7 -0.17 -10.36 4.91
N ASP A 8 0.24 -10.81 3.71
CA ASP A 8 1.12 -11.98 3.54
C ASP A 8 2.61 -11.68 3.78
N GLY A 9 2.99 -10.39 3.78
CA GLY A 9 4.36 -9.90 3.94
C GLY A 9 5.21 -9.91 2.66
N GLY A 10 4.66 -10.33 1.53
CA GLY A 10 5.35 -10.46 0.24
C GLY A 10 5.86 -9.13 -0.31
N VAL A 11 4.99 -8.11 -0.37
CA VAL A 11 5.37 -6.77 -0.85
C VAL A 11 6.46 -6.18 0.05
N ALA A 12 6.28 -6.26 1.37
CA ALA A 12 7.30 -5.80 2.32
C ALA A 12 8.63 -6.53 2.12
N ARG A 13 8.62 -7.85 1.87
CA ARG A 13 9.83 -8.63 1.59
C ARG A 13 10.59 -8.11 0.38
N GLU A 14 9.88 -7.74 -0.69
CA GLU A 14 10.50 -7.19 -1.90
C GLU A 14 11.04 -5.77 -1.68
N VAL A 15 10.26 -4.89 -1.07
CA VAL A 15 10.68 -3.51 -0.73
C VAL A 15 11.95 -3.54 0.14
N LEU A 16 12.01 -4.43 1.12
CA LEU A 16 13.15 -4.55 2.04
C LEU A 16 14.45 -5.06 1.36
N LYS A 17 14.42 -5.55 0.11
CA LYS A 17 15.66 -5.87 -0.63
C LYS A 17 16.42 -4.62 -1.05
N HIS A 18 15.78 -3.46 -1.07
CA HIS A 18 16.41 -2.20 -1.41
C HIS A 18 17.14 -1.62 -0.18
N GLU A 19 18.46 -1.48 -0.28
CA GLU A 19 19.29 -0.96 0.81
C GLU A 19 19.02 0.52 1.13
N CYS A 20 18.56 1.29 0.14
CA CYS A 20 18.19 2.70 0.31
C CYS A 20 16.89 2.92 1.08
N VAL A 21 16.10 1.87 1.34
CA VAL A 21 14.87 1.98 2.11
C VAL A 21 15.22 2.04 3.60
N GLU A 22 14.90 3.16 4.25
CA GLU A 22 15.16 3.32 5.69
C GLU A 22 14.05 2.65 6.52
N GLU A 23 12.79 2.95 6.21
CA GLU A 23 11.62 2.44 6.94
C GLU A 23 10.51 1.98 5.97
N VAL A 24 9.85 0.89 6.35
CA VAL A 24 8.65 0.34 5.68
C VAL A 24 7.52 0.32 6.69
N HIS A 25 6.44 1.03 6.39
CA HIS A 25 5.20 0.99 7.17
C HIS A 25 4.20 0.15 6.40
N MET A 26 3.57 -0.83 7.06
CA MET A 26 2.55 -1.66 6.44
C MET A 26 1.28 -1.62 7.27
N CYS A 27 0.17 -1.24 6.65
CA CYS A 27 -1.14 -1.19 7.30
C CYS A 27 -2.00 -2.34 6.79
N GLU A 28 -2.32 -3.27 7.67
CA GLU A 28 -3.22 -4.40 7.40
C GLU A 28 -4.41 -4.30 8.35
N ILE A 29 -5.63 -4.32 7.80
CA ILE A 29 -6.84 -4.18 8.60
C ILE A 29 -7.16 -5.45 9.39
N ASP A 30 -6.80 -6.62 8.84
CA ASP A 30 -7.12 -7.92 9.42
C ASP A 30 -5.87 -8.62 9.98
N GLN A 31 -5.73 -8.57 11.31
CA GLN A 31 -4.67 -9.27 12.04
C GLN A 31 -4.62 -10.76 11.72
N TYR A 32 -5.77 -11.39 11.47
CA TYR A 32 -5.85 -12.82 11.21
C TYR A 32 -5.14 -13.19 9.91
N VAL A 33 -5.19 -12.33 8.88
CA VAL A 33 -4.44 -12.53 7.62
C VAL A 33 -2.94 -12.61 7.89
N VAL A 34 -2.41 -11.72 8.73
CA VAL A 34 -0.99 -11.71 9.11
C VAL A 34 -0.61 -12.98 9.87
N GLU A 35 -1.43 -13.39 10.85
CA GLU A 35 -1.17 -14.57 11.68
C GLU A 35 -1.18 -15.87 10.85
N VAL A 36 -2.18 -16.02 9.99
CA VAL A 36 -2.30 -17.17 9.08
C VAL A 36 -1.14 -17.18 8.10
N SER A 37 -0.75 -16.03 7.55
CA SER A 37 0.39 -15.94 6.63
C SER A 37 1.72 -16.30 7.29
N LYS A 38 1.95 -15.87 8.54
CA LYS A 38 3.11 -16.31 9.34
C LYS A 38 3.14 -17.82 9.56
N LYS A 39 1.97 -18.43 9.76
CA LYS A 39 1.85 -19.86 10.05
C LYS A 39 1.99 -20.74 8.80
N TYR A 40 1.36 -20.35 7.69
CA TYR A 40 1.22 -21.21 6.51
C TYR A 40 2.08 -20.77 5.32
N LEU A 41 2.56 -19.52 5.30
CA LEU A 41 3.41 -18.96 4.22
C LEU A 41 4.74 -18.43 4.79
N PRO A 42 5.58 -19.27 5.44
CA PRO A 42 6.80 -18.82 6.11
C PRO A 42 7.81 -18.15 5.19
N GLY A 43 7.82 -18.47 3.89
CA GLY A 43 8.70 -17.82 2.90
C GLY A 43 8.25 -16.42 2.45
N MET A 44 6.96 -16.09 2.61
CA MET A 44 6.42 -14.75 2.32
C MET A 44 6.54 -13.86 3.55
N SER A 45 6.22 -14.42 4.71
CA SER A 45 6.16 -13.73 6.01
C SER A 45 7.53 -13.45 6.66
N THR A 46 8.64 -13.73 5.99
CA THR A 46 9.99 -13.42 6.52
C THR A 46 10.22 -11.92 6.77
N SER A 47 9.47 -11.06 6.08
CA SER A 47 9.56 -9.60 6.24
C SER A 47 9.13 -9.12 7.63
N PHE A 48 8.21 -9.84 8.30
CA PHE A 48 7.69 -9.46 9.62
C PHE A 48 8.72 -9.46 10.76
N SER A 49 9.89 -10.06 10.56
CA SER A 49 11.00 -10.00 11.52
C SER A 49 12.07 -8.97 11.15
N ASN A 50 11.91 -8.24 10.05
CA ASN A 50 12.87 -7.21 9.64
C ASN A 50 12.73 -5.97 10.53
N PRO A 51 13.83 -5.44 11.09
CA PRO A 51 13.76 -4.28 11.99
C PRO A 51 13.31 -2.98 11.29
N ARG A 52 13.39 -2.90 9.96
CA ARG A 52 12.89 -1.75 9.18
C ARG A 52 11.39 -1.84 8.87
N LEU A 53 10.71 -2.94 9.22
CA LEU A 53 9.28 -3.09 9.00
C LEU A 53 8.47 -2.75 10.25
N HIS A 54 7.58 -1.78 10.09
CA HIS A 54 6.61 -1.34 11.08
C HIS A 54 5.22 -1.79 10.64
N LEU A 55 4.72 -2.87 11.24
CA LEU A 55 3.37 -3.39 10.99
C LEU A 55 2.34 -2.67 11.88
N HIS A 56 1.30 -2.13 11.25
CA HIS A 56 0.16 -1.49 11.87
C HIS A 56 -1.09 -2.31 11.58
N ILE A 57 -1.73 -2.83 12.62
CA ILE A 57 -3.02 -3.51 12.49
C ILE A 57 -4.13 -2.46 12.64
N MET A 58 -4.49 -1.82 11.53
CA MET A 58 -5.47 -0.73 11.50
C MET A 58 -5.94 -0.43 10.06
N ASP A 59 -6.94 0.45 9.95
CA ASP A 59 -7.39 0.97 8.68
C ASP A 59 -6.32 1.88 8.03
N GLY A 60 -5.98 1.60 6.77
CA GLY A 60 -5.05 2.39 5.98
C GLY A 60 -5.52 3.83 5.73
N PHE A 61 -6.83 4.08 5.68
CA PHE A 61 -7.38 5.44 5.58
C PHE A 61 -7.08 6.26 6.84
N GLU A 62 -7.28 5.65 8.01
CA GLU A 62 -7.00 6.29 9.29
C GLU A 62 -5.50 6.59 9.41
N PHE A 63 -4.65 5.60 9.08
CA PHE A 63 -3.21 5.77 9.09
C PHE A 63 -2.78 6.92 8.19
N MET A 64 -3.15 6.89 6.90
CA MET A 64 -2.79 7.99 5.98
C MET A 64 -3.33 9.35 6.41
N GLY A 65 -4.50 9.40 7.06
CA GLY A 65 -5.07 10.64 7.58
C GLY A 65 -4.21 11.32 8.67
N GLN A 66 -3.33 10.56 9.33
CA GLN A 66 -2.43 11.04 10.38
C GLN A 66 -1.05 11.47 9.84
N HIS A 67 -0.74 11.19 8.57
CA HIS A 67 0.57 11.42 7.96
C HIS A 67 0.49 12.41 6.78
N GLN A 68 1.45 13.34 6.70
CA GLN A 68 1.50 14.36 5.64
C GLN A 68 2.92 14.48 5.10
N GLU A 69 3.07 14.40 3.77
CA GLU A 69 4.35 14.49 3.05
C GLU A 69 5.46 13.64 3.68
N GLU A 70 5.15 12.42 4.07
CA GLU A 70 6.04 11.55 4.85
C GLU A 70 6.68 10.46 3.98
N PHE A 71 5.92 9.93 3.02
CA PHE A 71 6.31 8.74 2.27
C PHE A 71 6.84 9.09 0.87
N ASP A 72 7.99 8.54 0.52
CA ASP A 72 8.56 8.65 -0.83
C ASP A 72 7.85 7.72 -1.84
N VAL A 73 7.33 6.59 -1.35
CA VAL A 73 6.59 5.60 -2.14
C VAL A 73 5.41 5.08 -1.32
N ILE A 74 4.24 4.99 -1.95
CA ILE A 74 3.04 4.32 -1.43
C ILE A 74 2.67 3.17 -2.36
N ILE A 75 2.47 1.97 -1.81
CA ILE A 75 2.06 0.77 -2.53
C ILE A 75 0.72 0.30 -1.97
N THR A 76 -0.29 0.15 -2.82
CA THR A 76 -1.58 -0.45 -2.45
C THR A 76 -1.65 -1.87 -2.98
N ASP A 77 -1.54 -2.84 -2.07
CA ASP A 77 -1.67 -4.27 -2.33
C ASP A 77 -2.99 -4.77 -1.74
N SER A 78 -4.07 -4.46 -2.46
CA SER A 78 -5.43 -4.75 -2.03
C SER A 78 -6.05 -5.92 -2.78
N SER A 79 -7.03 -6.55 -2.14
CA SER A 79 -8.00 -7.41 -2.83
C SER A 79 -8.79 -6.63 -3.89
N ASP A 80 -9.47 -7.38 -4.77
CA ASP A 80 -10.42 -6.81 -5.73
C ASP A 80 -11.46 -5.90 -5.06
N PRO A 81 -12.01 -4.89 -5.78
CA PRO A 81 -12.88 -3.84 -5.24
C PRO A 81 -14.27 -4.34 -4.83
N ILE A 82 -14.33 -5.27 -3.88
CA ILE A 82 -15.54 -5.90 -3.34
C ILE A 82 -15.54 -5.70 -1.82
N GLY A 83 -16.66 -5.22 -1.28
CA GLY A 83 -16.81 -5.01 0.15
C GLY A 83 -15.93 -3.87 0.65
N LEU A 84 -15.13 -4.11 1.69
CA LEU A 84 -14.29 -3.09 2.31
C LEU A 84 -13.26 -2.50 1.34
N ALA A 85 -12.75 -3.33 0.42
CA ALA A 85 -11.74 -2.92 -0.56
C ALA A 85 -12.26 -1.94 -1.61
N SER A 86 -13.59 -1.85 -1.85
CA SER A 86 -14.16 -0.91 -2.83
C SER A 86 -13.80 0.55 -2.54
N SER A 87 -13.67 0.89 -1.25
CA SER A 87 -13.30 2.25 -0.81
C SER A 87 -11.91 2.68 -1.30
N LEU A 88 -10.97 1.73 -1.48
CA LEU A 88 -9.60 1.98 -1.96
C LEU A 88 -9.55 2.44 -3.44
N PHE A 89 -10.69 2.43 -4.13
CA PHE A 89 -10.81 2.84 -5.53
C PHE A 89 -11.62 4.14 -5.69
N GLU A 90 -11.96 4.79 -4.57
CA GLU A 90 -12.67 6.06 -4.57
C GLU A 90 -11.73 7.26 -4.51
N LYS A 91 -12.19 8.40 -5.03
CA LYS A 91 -11.43 9.66 -5.06
C LYS A 91 -10.81 10.05 -3.72
N ASN A 92 -11.52 9.80 -2.61
CA ASN A 92 -11.03 10.14 -1.28
C ASN A 92 -9.75 9.39 -0.91
N TYR A 93 -9.59 8.15 -1.37
CA TYR A 93 -8.37 7.37 -1.16
C TYR A 93 -7.18 7.99 -1.89
N TYR A 94 -7.38 8.37 -3.15
CA TYR A 94 -6.37 9.07 -3.96
C TYR A 94 -5.97 10.43 -3.36
N GLU A 95 -6.93 11.19 -2.82
CA GLU A 95 -6.65 12.44 -2.12
C GLU A 95 -5.85 12.23 -0.82
N LEU A 96 -6.11 11.15 -0.08
CA LEU A 96 -5.34 10.78 1.11
C LEU A 96 -3.92 10.38 0.74
N MET A 97 -3.75 9.49 -0.25
CA MET A 97 -2.43 9.10 -0.74
C MET A 97 -1.62 10.33 -1.17
N LYS A 98 -2.23 11.25 -1.92
CA LYS A 98 -1.56 12.49 -2.36
C LYS A 98 -1.08 13.36 -1.21
N LYS A 99 -1.80 13.41 -0.09
CA LYS A 99 -1.40 14.18 1.10
C LYS A 99 -0.28 13.50 1.88
N ALA A 100 -0.33 12.17 2.00
CA ALA A 100 0.68 11.40 2.72
C ALA A 100 2.00 11.29 1.94
N LEU A 101 1.95 11.42 0.62
CA LEU A 101 3.09 11.33 -0.30
C LEU A 101 3.93 12.62 -0.30
N LYS A 102 5.25 12.48 -0.24
CA LYS A 102 6.19 13.59 -0.44
C LYS A 102 6.08 14.17 -1.85
N PRO A 103 6.52 15.44 -2.05
CA PRO A 103 6.73 15.98 -3.39
C PRO A 103 7.60 15.05 -4.24
N ASN A 104 7.16 14.76 -5.46
CA ASN A 104 7.77 13.79 -6.40
C ASN A 104 7.76 12.32 -5.96
N GLY A 105 6.99 11.97 -4.94
CA GLY A 105 6.80 10.58 -4.57
C GLY A 105 6.03 9.78 -5.61
N ILE A 106 6.07 8.46 -5.46
CA ILE A 106 5.50 7.50 -6.42
C ILE A 106 4.38 6.70 -5.75
N VAL A 107 3.32 6.44 -6.51
CA VAL A 107 2.24 5.53 -6.11
C VAL A 107 2.23 4.31 -7.04
N CYS A 108 2.07 3.13 -6.47
CA CYS A 108 1.75 1.90 -7.17
C CYS A 108 0.49 1.28 -6.55
N SER A 109 -0.46 0.84 -7.36
CA SER A 109 -1.70 0.24 -6.88
C SER A 109 -2.10 -0.95 -7.75
N GLN A 110 -2.72 -1.96 -7.15
CA GLN A 110 -3.52 -2.95 -7.86
C GLN A 110 -4.57 -2.20 -8.71
N GLY A 111 -4.70 -2.59 -9.98
CA GLY A 111 -5.52 -1.89 -10.98
C GLY A 111 -6.46 -2.81 -11.77
N ASN A 112 -6.73 -4.01 -11.24
CA ASN A 112 -7.51 -5.07 -11.89
C ASN A 112 -6.98 -5.48 -13.29
N ASP A 113 -7.69 -6.35 -14.01
CA ASP A 113 -7.31 -6.80 -15.35
C ASP A 113 -7.76 -5.85 -16.48
N LEU A 114 -7.04 -5.89 -17.61
CA LEU A 114 -7.27 -5.00 -18.76
C LEU A 114 -8.59 -5.28 -19.53
N THR A 115 -9.29 -6.37 -19.23
CA THR A 115 -10.61 -6.65 -19.82
C THR A 115 -11.70 -5.82 -19.14
N PHE A 116 -11.45 -5.40 -17.90
CA PHE A 116 -12.31 -4.57 -17.06
C PHE A 116 -11.68 -3.19 -16.76
N VAL A 117 -10.99 -2.57 -17.73
CA VAL A 117 -10.41 -1.24 -17.54
C VAL A 117 -11.50 -0.22 -17.17
N CYS A 118 -11.53 0.15 -15.90
CA CYS A 118 -12.11 1.41 -15.46
C CYS A 118 -11.10 2.51 -15.79
N TRP A 119 -11.23 3.11 -16.98
CA TRP A 119 -10.43 4.27 -17.43
C TRP A 119 -10.29 5.36 -16.36
N HIS A 120 -11.35 5.53 -15.56
CA HIS A 120 -11.38 6.43 -14.42
C HIS A 120 -10.27 6.18 -13.38
N LEU A 121 -9.88 4.93 -13.10
CA LEU A 121 -8.82 4.61 -12.12
C LEU A 121 -7.45 5.07 -12.61
N ILE A 122 -7.16 4.91 -13.90
CA ILE A 122 -5.91 5.37 -14.51
C ILE A 122 -5.83 6.90 -14.46
N GLU A 123 -6.95 7.59 -14.74
CA GLU A 123 -7.01 9.05 -14.65
C GLU A 123 -6.77 9.54 -13.21
N GLU A 124 -7.40 8.93 -12.20
CA GLU A 124 -7.20 9.32 -10.80
C GLU A 124 -5.79 9.02 -10.28
N LEU A 125 -5.22 7.85 -10.65
CA LEU A 125 -3.83 7.52 -10.34
C LEU A 125 -2.85 8.54 -10.94
N SER A 126 -3.08 8.96 -12.19
CA SER A 126 -2.22 9.94 -12.85
C SER A 126 -2.22 11.31 -12.14
N LYS A 127 -3.33 11.71 -11.50
CA LYS A 127 -3.45 12.96 -10.74
C LYS A 127 -2.74 12.93 -9.38
N CYS A 128 -2.39 11.73 -8.90
CA CYS A 128 -1.68 11.53 -7.64
C CYS A 128 -0.18 11.80 -7.78
N THR A 129 0.37 11.70 -8.99
CA THR A 129 1.79 11.90 -9.26
C THR A 129 1.98 13.06 -10.23
N ASN A 130 2.86 14.03 -9.92
CA ASN A 130 3.23 15.08 -10.88
C ASN A 130 4.20 14.52 -11.94
N PHE A 131 3.76 13.58 -12.77
CA PHE A 131 4.48 13.20 -13.99
C PHE A 131 4.28 14.31 -15.04
N ASN A 132 5.07 15.36 -14.92
CA ASN A 132 5.30 16.29 -16.04
C ASN A 132 6.27 15.58 -17.00
N SER A 133 5.73 15.07 -18.12
CA SER A 133 6.53 14.80 -19.32
C SER A 133 6.90 16.09 -20.02
#